data_AF-A0A6S5BTS6-F1
#
_entry.id   AF-A0A6S5BTS6-F1
#
_cell.length_a   1.000
_cell.length_b   1.000
_cell.length_c   1.000
_cell.angle_alpha   90.00
_cell.angle_beta   90.00
_cell.angle_gamma   90.00
#
_symmetry.space_group_name_H-M   'P 1'
#
loop_
_entity.id
_entity.type
_entity.pdbx_description
1 polymer ?
#
loop_
_entity_poly.entity_id
_entity_poly.type
_entity_poly.pdbx_seq_one_letter_code
_entity_poly.pdbx_strand_id
1 'polypeptide(L)' 'MMTSMEARLSGADPSFTRELREQLVQAQGAVKRQLLRGGTPHQYQAWQQQADAIEAGMKILEQIEGV' A
#
# COMPACT_ATOMS: atom_id res chain seq x y z
N MET A 1 8.47 15.76 -13.43
CA MET A 1 7.89 14.95 -14.52
C MET A 1 6.86 14.02 -13.90
N MET A 2 5.72 13.82 -14.58
CA MET A 2 4.65 12.93 -14.12
C MET A 2 4.95 11.49 -14.57
N THR A 3 4.84 10.52 -13.68
CA THR A 3 4.99 9.10 -13.94
C THR A 3 3.74 8.54 -14.63
N SER A 4 3.89 7.43 -15.36
CA SER A 4 2.74 6.70 -15.96
C SER A 4 1.71 6.26 -14.92
N MET A 5 2.12 6.10 -13.65
CA MET A 5 1.24 5.78 -12.54
C MET A 5 0.41 6.99 -12.10
N GLU A 6 1.03 8.16 -11.93
CA GLU A 6 0.33 9.41 -11.61
C GLU A 6 -0.71 9.76 -12.70
N ALA A 7 -0.41 9.53 -13.97
CA ALA A 7 -1.35 9.76 -15.08
C ALA A 7 -2.59 8.85 -15.02
N ARG A 8 -2.43 7.59 -14.57
CA ARG A 8 -3.55 6.65 -14.39
C ARG A 8 -4.38 6.98 -13.15
N LEU A 9 -3.73 7.39 -12.08
CA LEU A 9 -4.34 7.73 -10.79
C LEU A 9 -5.07 9.07 -10.82
N SER A 10 -4.65 10.05 -11.62
CA SER A 10 -5.25 11.40 -11.70
C SER A 10 -6.58 11.47 -12.48
N GLY A 11 -7.34 10.36 -12.55
CA GLY A 11 -8.69 10.32 -13.13
C GLY A 11 -8.84 9.57 -14.46
N ALA A 12 -7.76 9.00 -15.02
CA ALA A 12 -7.86 8.23 -16.27
C ALA A 12 -8.45 6.81 -16.08
N ASP A 13 -8.36 6.24 -14.87
CA ASP A 13 -8.83 4.88 -14.59
C ASP A 13 -9.27 4.70 -13.11
N PRO A 14 -10.54 5.03 -12.78
CA PRO A 14 -11.09 4.84 -11.44
C PRO A 14 -11.11 3.37 -10.99
N SER A 15 -11.26 2.43 -11.94
CA SER A 15 -11.22 0.99 -11.66
C SER A 15 -9.84 0.55 -11.17
N PHE A 16 -8.78 0.99 -11.86
CA PHE A 16 -7.40 0.68 -11.47
C PHE A 16 -7.06 1.24 -10.08
N THR A 17 -7.51 2.45 -9.78
CA THR A 17 -7.23 3.08 -8.48
C THR A 17 -7.91 2.32 -7.34
N ARG A 18 -9.18 1.92 -7.54
CA ARG A 18 -9.89 1.06 -6.58
C ARG A 18 -9.21 -0.29 -6.40
N GLU A 19 -8.83 -0.95 -7.49
CA GLU A 19 -8.16 -2.25 -7.45
C GLU A 19 -6.81 -2.16 -6.72
N LEU A 20 -6.01 -1.13 -7.01
CA LEU A 20 -4.72 -0.90 -6.34
C LEU A 20 -4.92 -0.65 -4.84
N ARG A 21 -5.94 0.13 -4.45
CA ARG A 21 -6.28 0.34 -3.05
C ARG A 21 -6.67 -0.96 -2.35
N GLU A 22 -7.51 -1.77 -2.99
CA GLU A 22 -7.92 -3.08 -2.46
C GLU A 22 -6.71 -4.03 -2.28
N GLN A 23 -5.79 -4.07 -3.25
CA GLN A 23 -4.56 -4.85 -3.16
C GLN A 23 -3.66 -4.41 -2.00
N LEU A 24 -3.51 -3.10 -1.79
CA LEU A 24 -2.74 -2.55 -0.66
C LEU A 24 -3.39 -2.89 0.69
N VAL A 25 -4.72 -2.78 0.80
CA VAL A 25 -5.46 -3.16 2.02
C VAL A 25 -5.31 -4.65 2.32
N GLN A 26 -5.41 -5.51 1.30
CA GLN A 26 -5.21 -6.96 1.46
C GLN A 26 -3.78 -7.28 1.90
N ALA A 27 -2.78 -6.63 1.30
CA ALA A 27 -1.38 -6.80 1.68
C ALA A 27 -1.13 -6.34 3.13
N GLN A 28 -1.70 -5.20 3.55
CA GLN A 28 -1.59 -4.72 4.92
C GLN A 28 -2.21 -5.71 5.91
N GLY A 29 -3.39 -6.27 5.59
CA GLY A 29 -4.03 -7.29 6.40
C GLY A 29 -3.25 -8.60 6.49
N ALA A 30 -2.55 -8.99 5.43
CA ALA A 30 -1.66 -10.15 5.44
C ALA A 30 -0.43 -9.92 6.35
N VAL A 31 0.23 -8.77 6.23
CA VAL A 31 1.40 -8.43 7.06
C VAL A 31 1.03 -8.26 8.53
N LYS A 32 -0.10 -7.62 8.85
CA LYS A 32 -0.61 -7.51 10.24
C LYS A 32 -0.84 -8.89 10.86
N ARG A 33 -1.39 -9.85 10.10
CA ARG A 33 -1.54 -11.23 10.58
C ARG A 33 -0.20 -11.92 10.85
N GLN A 34 0.83 -11.65 10.04
CA GLN A 34 2.19 -12.18 10.26
C GLN A 34 2.82 -11.58 11.52
N LEU A 35 2.69 -10.26 11.71
CA LEU A 35 3.16 -9.57 12.92
C LEU A 35 2.51 -10.13 14.20
N LEU A 36 1.21 -10.40 14.17
CA LEU A 36 0.48 -10.99 15.31
C LEU A 36 0.84 -12.46 15.57
N ARG A 37 1.19 -13.22 14.52
CA ARG A 37 1.58 -14.63 14.66
C ARG A 37 2.93 -14.81 15.35
N GLY A 38 3.73 -13.75 15.38
CA GLY A 38 5.09 -13.77 15.92
C GLY A 38 6.08 -14.41 14.95
N GLY A 39 7.35 -14.08 15.15
CA GLY A 39 8.48 -14.56 14.34
C GLY A 39 9.79 -14.20 15.02
N THR A 40 10.91 -14.45 14.35
CA THR A 40 12.20 -13.98 14.85
C THR A 40 12.27 -12.45 14.81
N PRO A 41 13.14 -11.80 15.62
CA PRO A 41 13.31 -10.35 15.59
C PRO A 41 13.60 -9.79 14.18
N HIS A 42 14.38 -10.51 13.37
CA HIS A 42 14.68 -10.15 11.99
C HIS A 42 13.42 -10.22 11.09
N GLN A 43 12.59 -11.26 11.26
CA GLN A 43 11.32 -11.36 10.52
C GLN A 43 10.35 -10.25 10.92
N TYR A 44 10.27 -9.94 12.21
CA TYR A 44 9.46 -8.84 12.72
C TYR A 44 9.88 -7.50 12.10
N GLN A 45 11.18 -7.20 12.06
CA GLN A 45 11.69 -5.97 11.46
C GLN A 45 11.35 -5.88 9.97
N ALA A 46 11.48 -6.97 9.22
CA ALA A 46 11.11 -7.01 7.81
C ALA A 46 9.61 -6.78 7.59
N TRP A 47 8.76 -7.42 8.40
CA TRP A 47 7.30 -7.22 8.33
C TRP A 47 6.89 -5.82 8.75
N GLN A 48 7.55 -5.24 9.75
CA GLN A 48 7.31 -3.85 10.15
C GLN A 48 7.63 -2.90 9.00
N GLN A 49 8.80 -3.04 8.38
CA GLN A 49 9.19 -2.22 7.23
C GLN A 49 8.22 -2.38 6.06
N GLN A 50 7.72 -3.60 5.82
CA GLN A 50 6.72 -3.86 4.80
C GLN A 50 5.38 -3.20 5.14
N ALA A 51 4.93 -3.23 6.40
CA ALA A 51 3.70 -2.57 6.84
C ALA A 51 3.78 -1.05 6.65
N ASP A 52 4.91 -0.45 7.03
CA ASP A 52 5.16 0.99 6.88
C ASP A 52 5.18 1.41 5.41
N ALA A 53 5.80 0.60 4.54
CA ALA A 53 5.83 0.85 3.09
C ALA A 53 4.44 0.78 2.45
N ILE A 54 3.60 -0.18 2.86
CA ILE A 54 2.22 -0.31 2.37
C ILE A 54 1.39 0.89 2.83
N GLU A 55 1.54 1.33 4.08
CA GLU A 55 0.86 2.52 4.60
C GLU A 55 1.27 3.79 3.84
N ALA A 56 2.57 3.95 3.57
CA ALA A 56 3.06 5.05 2.76
C ALA A 56 2.46 5.03 1.34
N GLY A 57 2.36 3.86 0.71
CA GLY A 57 1.72 3.69 -0.59
C GLY A 57 0.25 4.12 -0.61
N MET A 58 -0.51 3.80 0.45
CA MET A 58 -1.91 4.24 0.58
C MET A 58 -2.02 5.76 0.75
N LYS A 59 -1.14 6.38 1.54
CA LYS A 59 -1.11 7.86 1.71
C LYS A 59 -0.76 8.58 0.41
N ILE A 60 0.17 8.04 -0.38
CA ILE A 60 0.51 8.59 -1.70
C ILE A 60 -0.71 8.50 -2.64
N LEU A 61 -1.42 7.37 -2.62
CA LEU A 61 -2.62 7.20 -3.43
C LEU A 61 -3.71 8.21 -3.05
N GLU A 62 -3.94 8.45 -1.76
CA GLU A 62 -4.87 9.48 -1.27
C GLU A 62 -4.49 10.90 -1.71
N GLN A 63 -3.20 11.24 -1.64
CA GLN A 63 -2.70 12.55 -2.10
C GLN A 63 -2.89 12.76 -3.60
N ILE A 64 -2.77 11.70 -4.41
CA ILE A 64 -2.95 11.78 -5.87
C ILE A 64 -4.44 11.83 -6.24
N GLU A 65 -5.31 11.11 -5.52
CA GLU A 65 -6.77 11.19 -5.70
C GLU A 65 -7.35 12.58 -5.34
N GLY A 66 -6.60 13.41 -4.62
CA GLY A 66 -7.00 14.77 -4.25
C GLY A 66 -8.08 14.82 -3.17
N VAL A 67 -8.15 13.79 -2.31
CA VAL A 67 -9.06 13.69 -1.16
C VAL A 67 -8.45 14.37 0.06
#